data_AF-A0A3Q1JTD2-F1
#
_entry.id   AF-A0A3Q1JTD2-F1
#
_cell.length_a   1.000
_cell.length_b   1.000
_cell.length_c   1.000
_cell.angle_alpha   90.00
_cell.angle_beta   90.00
_cell.angle_gamma   90.00
#
_symmetry.space_group_name_H-M   'P 1'
#
loop_
_entity.id
_entity.type
_entity.pdbx_description
1 polymer ?
#
loop_
_entity_poly.entity_id
_entity_poly.type
_entity_poly.pdbx_seq_one_letter_code
_entity_poly.pdbx_strand_id
1 'polypeptide(L)'
;MTSLVMRWLCLLSLSLPLLVWFGYVITRDGPSTAVQRSELRGYMRITPRMRDKFLDMHCRQCALVSSSGQMLGAGVGQEIDQIGCVIRMNNAPTQGYEKDVGSRTSVRVVSHTSVPLLVKNERYYFQQSANTTYVFWGPERNMRQDGKGRIFNTLLKIAKKYPHVRIYTVTREKIQYCDSMFQNETGKNRMKTGAFLSTGFFTMILAIEMCDNIHVYGMINENYCSIPNHSVVSYHYYEKKRIDECRMYKAHEHMKRGGHRFITEKAIYAKWATRHKIEFKHPSWSL
;
A
#
# COMPACT_ATOMS: atom_id res chain seq x y z
N MET A 1 22.49 2.08 -73.11
CA MET A 1 21.99 2.82 -71.93
C MET A 1 20.64 2.33 -71.38
N THR A 2 19.98 1.32 -71.96
CA THR A 2 18.62 0.90 -71.57
C THR A 2 18.55 -0.30 -70.60
N SER A 3 19.60 -1.15 -70.55
CA SER A 3 19.63 -2.37 -69.72
C SER A 3 19.91 -2.11 -68.23
N LEU A 4 20.77 -1.14 -67.90
CA LEU A 4 21.05 -0.80 -66.50
C LEU A 4 19.83 -0.13 -65.82
N VAL A 5 19.17 0.80 -66.50
CA VAL A 5 18.03 1.56 -65.94
C VAL A 5 16.88 0.64 -65.56
N MET A 6 16.61 -0.40 -66.36
CA MET A 6 15.55 -1.38 -66.10
C MET A 6 15.86 -2.29 -64.89
N ARG A 7 17.13 -2.65 -64.68
CA ARG A 7 17.56 -3.42 -63.49
C ARG A 7 17.43 -2.60 -62.20
N TRP A 8 17.77 -1.31 -62.26
CA TRP A 8 17.62 -0.39 -61.11
C TRP A 8 16.15 -0.12 -60.77
N LEU A 9 15.27 0.01 -61.78
CA LEU A 9 13.83 0.15 -61.59
C LEU A 9 13.21 -1.10 -60.93
N CYS A 10 13.61 -2.31 -61.34
CA CYS A 10 13.16 -3.55 -60.69
C CYS A 10 13.64 -3.66 -59.23
N LEU A 11 14.90 -3.32 -58.95
CA LEU A 11 15.45 -3.33 -57.58
C LEU A 11 14.78 -2.29 -56.66
N LEU A 12 14.42 -1.12 -57.19
CA LEU A 12 13.65 -0.11 -56.46
C LEU A 12 12.20 -0.55 -56.22
N SER A 13 11.59 -1.23 -57.20
CA SER A 13 10.20 -1.73 -57.08
C SER A 13 10.04 -2.86 -56.07
N LEU A 14 11.10 -3.63 -55.79
CA LEU A 14 11.12 -4.69 -54.78
C LEU A 14 11.54 -4.19 -53.39
N SER A 15 12.40 -3.17 -53.32
CA SER A 15 12.91 -2.63 -52.04
C SER A 15 11.93 -1.66 -51.36
N LEU A 16 11.14 -0.87 -52.10
CA LEU A 16 10.13 0.01 -51.51
C LEU A 16 9.03 -0.74 -50.74
N PRO A 17 8.41 -1.82 -51.28
CA PRO A 17 7.41 -2.60 -50.55
C PRO A 17 7.99 -3.29 -49.32
N LEU A 18 9.25 -3.75 -49.39
CA LEU A 18 9.96 -4.35 -48.26
C LEU A 18 10.23 -3.34 -47.16
N LEU A 19 10.62 -2.10 -47.50
CA LEU A 19 10.83 -1.03 -46.53
C LEU A 19 9.52 -0.53 -45.92
N VAL A 20 8.44 -0.44 -46.71
CA VAL A 20 7.10 -0.11 -46.21
C VAL A 20 6.57 -1.23 -45.33
N TRP A 21 6.81 -2.50 -45.68
CA TRP A 21 6.46 -3.66 -44.85
C TRP A 21 7.28 -3.71 -43.56
N PHE A 22 8.60 -3.46 -43.61
CA PHE A 22 9.43 -3.32 -42.42
C PHE A 22 8.99 -2.16 -41.54
N GLY A 23 8.64 -1.01 -42.13
CA GLY A 23 8.06 0.12 -41.41
C GLY A 23 6.71 -0.21 -40.77
N TYR A 24 5.85 -0.95 -41.48
CA TYR A 24 4.57 -1.44 -40.97
C TYR A 24 4.71 -2.49 -39.86
N VAL A 25 5.70 -3.39 -39.97
CA VAL A 25 6.03 -4.40 -38.94
C VAL A 25 6.63 -3.73 -37.71
N ILE A 26 7.57 -2.78 -37.86
CA ILE A 26 8.16 -2.01 -36.74
C ILE A 26 7.10 -1.13 -36.05
N THR A 27 6.13 -0.60 -36.78
CA THR A 27 5.02 0.19 -36.18
C THR A 27 3.93 -0.68 -35.55
N ARG A 28 3.75 -1.94 -35.99
CA ARG A 28 2.92 -2.94 -35.27
C ARG A 28 3.58 -3.46 -33.99
N ASP A 29 4.90 -3.56 -33.99
CA ASP A 29 5.74 -3.90 -32.83
C ASP A 29 6.24 -2.65 -32.09
N GLY A 30 5.43 -1.56 -32.09
CA GLY A 30 5.57 -0.56 -31.03
C GLY A 30 5.47 -1.28 -29.68
N PRO A 31 6.25 -0.89 -28.65
CA PRO A 31 6.25 -1.59 -27.39
C PRO A 31 4.82 -1.63 -26.88
N SER A 32 4.21 -2.81 -26.97
CA SER A 32 2.89 -3.05 -26.45
C SER A 32 3.03 -2.71 -24.98
N THR A 33 2.43 -1.60 -24.54
CA THR A 33 2.31 -1.23 -23.14
C THR A 33 1.29 -2.15 -22.48
N ALA A 34 1.47 -3.46 -22.66
CA ALA A 34 1.07 -4.44 -21.68
C ALA A 34 1.86 -4.05 -20.43
N VAL A 35 1.25 -3.22 -19.58
CA VAL A 35 1.63 -3.09 -18.18
C VAL A 35 1.70 -4.52 -17.69
N GLN A 36 2.93 -5.03 -17.59
CA GLN A 36 3.19 -6.39 -17.15
C GLN A 36 2.67 -6.41 -15.72
N ARG A 37 1.45 -6.94 -15.53
CA ARG A 37 0.84 -7.13 -14.21
C ARG A 37 1.78 -8.04 -13.45
N SER A 38 2.71 -7.45 -12.73
CA SER A 38 3.66 -8.17 -11.92
C SER A 38 2.89 -8.57 -10.68
N GLU A 39 2.71 -9.87 -10.50
CA GLU A 39 2.29 -10.40 -9.21
C GLU A 39 3.16 -9.77 -8.11
N LEU A 40 2.52 -9.12 -7.15
CA LEU A 40 3.20 -8.47 -6.03
C LEU A 40 3.77 -9.57 -5.12
N ARG A 41 5.03 -9.92 -5.39
CA ARG A 41 5.73 -10.98 -4.65
C ARG A 41 5.80 -10.65 -3.17
N GLY A 42 5.61 -11.67 -2.34
CA GLY A 42 5.67 -11.53 -0.88
C GLY A 42 4.33 -11.15 -0.22
N TYR A 43 3.23 -11.06 -0.98
CA TYR A 43 1.87 -11.02 -0.44
C TYR A 43 1.14 -12.29 -0.88
N MET A 44 1.08 -13.29 -0.01
CA MET A 44 0.61 -14.63 -0.35
C MET A 44 -0.83 -14.86 0.11
N ARG A 45 -1.67 -15.41 -0.78
CA ARG A 45 -3.08 -15.69 -0.47
C ARG A 45 -3.20 -16.81 0.55
N ILE A 46 -3.99 -16.58 1.61
CA ILE A 46 -4.42 -17.66 2.50
C ILE A 46 -5.53 -18.43 1.80
N THR A 47 -5.28 -19.71 1.51
CA THR A 47 -6.29 -20.61 0.96
C THR A 47 -6.29 -21.94 1.71
N PRO A 48 -7.45 -22.62 1.82
CA PRO A 48 -7.51 -23.94 2.46
C PRO A 48 -6.69 -25.01 1.73
N ARG A 49 -6.48 -24.85 0.42
CA ARG A 49 -5.73 -25.78 -0.45
C ARG A 49 -4.27 -25.38 -0.65
N MET A 50 -3.76 -24.41 0.11
CA MET A 50 -2.39 -23.87 0.08
C MET A 50 -1.78 -23.79 -1.33
N ARG A 51 -2.44 -23.05 -2.23
CA ARG A 51 -1.82 -22.67 -3.51
C ARG A 51 -1.06 -21.38 -3.32
N ASP A 52 0.19 -21.37 -3.78
CA ASP A 52 1.02 -20.17 -3.87
C ASP A 52 0.42 -19.23 -4.91
N LYS A 53 -0.48 -18.36 -4.46
CA LYS A 53 -1.05 -17.28 -5.27
C LYS A 53 -0.66 -15.96 -4.65
N PHE A 54 0.12 -15.17 -5.37
CA PHE A 54 0.48 -13.84 -4.93
C PHE A 54 -0.65 -12.84 -5.19
N LEU A 55 -0.55 -11.66 -4.57
CA LEU A 55 -1.47 -10.57 -4.83
C LEU A 55 -1.22 -10.03 -6.24
N ASP A 56 -2.22 -10.13 -7.10
CA ASP A 56 -2.23 -9.49 -8.42
C ASP A 56 -3.22 -8.33 -8.37
N MET A 57 -2.69 -7.12 -8.23
CA MET A 57 -3.47 -5.89 -8.16
C MET A 57 -2.61 -4.71 -8.62
N HIS A 58 -3.17 -3.88 -9.49
CA HIS A 58 -2.58 -2.62 -9.96
C HIS A 58 -3.66 -1.54 -9.99
N CYS A 59 -3.29 -0.32 -9.62
CA CYS A 59 -4.18 0.83 -9.55
C CYS A 59 -3.50 2.08 -10.13
N ARG A 60 -4.14 2.77 -11.07
CA ARG A 60 -3.58 4.03 -11.60
C ARG A 60 -3.46 5.13 -10.52
N GLN A 61 -4.45 5.20 -9.63
CA GLN A 61 -4.52 6.16 -8.55
C GLN A 61 -5.00 5.48 -7.28
N CYS A 62 -4.31 5.76 -6.18
CA CYS A 62 -4.62 5.25 -4.86
C CYS A 62 -4.84 6.38 -3.87
N ALA A 63 -5.88 6.27 -3.04
CA ALA A 63 -6.08 7.07 -1.86
C ALA A 63 -5.65 6.25 -0.64
N LEU A 64 -4.53 6.60 0.00
CA LEU A 64 -4.10 6.01 1.26
C LEU A 64 -4.64 6.86 2.40
N VAL A 65 -5.66 6.37 3.08
CA VAL A 65 -6.30 7.09 4.18
C VAL A 65 -5.68 6.66 5.51
N SER A 66 -4.96 7.57 6.15
CA SER A 66 -4.40 7.35 7.49
C SER A 66 -5.52 7.28 8.55
N SER A 67 -5.21 6.68 9.69
CA SER A 67 -6.12 6.60 10.83
C SER A 67 -6.15 7.87 11.68
N SER A 68 -5.32 8.88 11.39
CA SER A 68 -5.12 10.07 12.22
C SER A 68 -6.41 10.87 12.49
N GLY A 69 -6.47 11.52 13.64
CA GLY A 69 -7.50 12.52 13.94
C GLY A 69 -7.46 13.77 13.06
N GLN A 70 -6.41 14.00 12.26
CA GLN A 70 -6.38 15.07 11.24
C GLN A 70 -7.52 14.94 10.23
N MET A 71 -8.09 13.73 10.07
CA MET A 71 -9.24 13.52 9.20
C MET A 71 -10.54 14.11 9.73
N LEU A 72 -10.67 14.36 11.04
CA LEU A 72 -11.93 14.86 11.61
C LEU A 72 -12.24 16.26 11.09
N GLY A 73 -13.40 16.41 10.46
CA GLY A 73 -13.82 17.66 9.83
C GLY A 73 -13.13 17.98 8.50
N ALA A 74 -12.32 17.07 7.95
CA ALA A 74 -11.62 17.29 6.69
C ALA A 74 -12.57 17.44 5.49
N GLY A 75 -13.76 16.82 5.53
CA GLY A 75 -14.78 16.97 4.48
C GLY A 75 -14.41 16.43 3.10
N VAL A 76 -13.36 15.59 3.00
CA VAL A 76 -12.82 15.08 1.73
C VAL A 76 -13.29 13.67 1.36
N GLY A 77 -14.34 13.17 2.02
CA GLY A 77 -14.81 11.81 1.81
C GLY A 77 -15.26 11.53 0.37
N GLN A 78 -15.90 12.51 -0.28
CA GLN A 78 -16.31 12.40 -1.68
C GLN A 78 -15.11 12.34 -2.63
N GLU A 79 -14.07 13.14 -2.38
CA GLU A 79 -12.83 13.13 -3.16
C GLU A 79 -12.13 11.77 -3.05
N ILE A 80 -11.99 11.25 -1.82
CA ILE A 80 -11.43 9.92 -1.57
C ILE A 80 -12.20 8.84 -2.34
N ASP A 81 -13.52 8.89 -2.31
CA ASP A 81 -14.38 7.89 -2.96
C ASP A 81 -14.40 7.99 -4.49
N GLN A 82 -13.90 9.09 -5.08
CA GLN A 82 -13.70 9.21 -6.53
C GLN A 82 -12.40 8.54 -7.02
N ILE A 83 -11.43 8.30 -6.12
CA ILE A 83 -10.16 7.67 -6.47
C ILE A 83 -10.37 6.16 -6.70
N GLY A 84 -9.68 5.60 -7.70
CA GLY A 84 -9.88 4.23 -8.17
C GLY A 84 -9.70 3.17 -7.08
N CYS A 85 -8.65 3.30 -6.26
CA CYS A 85 -8.35 2.38 -5.16
C CYS A 85 -8.23 3.11 -3.83
N VAL A 86 -8.98 2.68 -2.80
CA VAL A 86 -8.88 3.24 -1.45
C VAL A 86 -8.21 2.24 -0.52
N ILE A 87 -7.08 2.63 0.07
CA ILE A 87 -6.27 1.83 1.00
C ILE A 87 -6.51 2.34 2.42
N ARG A 88 -6.92 1.44 3.31
CA ARG A 88 -7.12 1.73 4.74
C ARG A 88 -6.30 0.79 5.61
N MET A 89 -6.18 1.12 6.90
CA MET A 89 -5.39 0.33 7.84
C MET A 89 -6.21 -0.19 9.01
N ASN A 90 -5.83 -1.37 9.51
CA ASN A 90 -6.31 -1.97 10.75
C ASN A 90 -7.86 -1.94 10.84
N ASN A 91 -8.41 -1.58 12.00
CA ASN A 91 -9.85 -1.50 12.27
C ASN A 91 -10.44 -0.10 12.06
N ALA A 92 -9.77 0.78 11.31
CA ALA A 92 -10.24 2.14 11.05
C ALA A 92 -11.60 2.10 10.31
N PRO A 93 -12.71 2.55 10.93
CA PRO A 93 -14.05 2.45 10.38
C PRO A 93 -14.32 3.57 9.36
N THR A 94 -15.26 3.32 8.44
CA THR A 94 -15.85 4.39 7.62
C THR A 94 -17.17 4.86 8.17
N GLN A 95 -17.94 3.95 8.79
CA GLN A 95 -19.26 4.22 9.32
C GLN A 95 -19.24 5.34 10.38
N GLY A 96 -20.01 6.39 10.16
CA GLY A 96 -20.08 7.58 11.01
C GLY A 96 -19.00 8.63 10.72
N TYR A 97 -18.12 8.39 9.75
CA TYR A 97 -17.02 9.28 9.34
C TYR A 97 -17.01 9.51 7.81
N GLU A 98 -18.03 9.08 7.08
CA GLU A 98 -18.04 9.03 5.61
C GLU A 98 -17.78 10.39 4.97
N LYS A 99 -18.30 11.47 5.58
CA LYS A 99 -18.06 12.85 5.14
C LYS A 99 -16.57 13.19 5.09
N ASP A 100 -15.81 12.68 6.04
CA ASP A 100 -14.41 13.04 6.25
C ASP A 100 -13.46 12.05 5.58
N VAL A 101 -13.76 10.74 5.71
CA VAL A 101 -12.84 9.68 5.29
C VAL A 101 -13.33 8.88 4.09
N GLY A 102 -14.53 9.12 3.59
CA GLY A 102 -15.17 8.34 2.52
C GLY A 102 -15.74 7.01 3.02
N SER A 103 -16.43 6.30 2.13
CA SER A 103 -17.14 5.04 2.41
C SER A 103 -16.44 3.81 1.82
N ARG A 104 -15.63 3.98 0.77
CA ARG A 104 -15.03 2.87 0.01
C ARG A 104 -13.77 2.33 0.69
N THR A 105 -13.52 1.03 0.50
CA THR A 105 -12.26 0.36 0.86
C THR A 105 -11.94 -0.72 -0.17
N SER A 106 -10.88 -0.53 -0.96
CA SER A 106 -10.39 -1.51 -1.93
C SER A 106 -9.38 -2.47 -1.28
N VAL A 107 -8.46 -1.93 -0.48
CA VAL A 107 -7.41 -2.68 0.21
C VAL A 107 -7.39 -2.29 1.69
N ARG A 108 -7.24 -3.28 2.58
CA ARG A 108 -7.06 -3.05 4.01
C ARG A 108 -5.82 -3.78 4.51
N VAL A 109 -4.82 -3.01 4.94
CA VAL A 109 -3.59 -3.56 5.52
C VAL A 109 -3.75 -3.65 7.04
N VAL A 110 -3.51 -4.82 7.62
CA VAL A 110 -3.89 -5.12 9.00
C VAL A 110 -2.72 -5.72 9.76
N SER A 111 -2.33 -5.09 10.86
CA SER A 111 -1.39 -5.70 11.80
C SER A 111 -2.02 -6.87 12.53
N HIS A 112 -1.21 -7.87 12.84
CA HIS A 112 -1.59 -9.03 13.63
C HIS A 112 -2.29 -8.68 14.96
N THR A 113 -1.95 -7.53 15.57
CA THR A 113 -2.60 -7.04 16.80
C THR A 113 -4.03 -6.57 16.58
N SER A 114 -4.38 -6.16 15.36
CA SER A 114 -5.73 -5.72 14.99
C SER A 114 -6.63 -6.86 14.49
N VAL A 115 -6.08 -8.05 14.21
CA VAL A 115 -6.86 -9.21 13.75
C VAL A 115 -8.00 -9.58 14.72
N PRO A 116 -7.80 -9.64 16.05
CA PRO A 116 -8.90 -9.92 16.98
C PRO A 116 -10.05 -8.90 16.88
N LEU A 117 -9.76 -7.63 16.58
CA LEU A 117 -10.77 -6.57 16.43
C LEU A 117 -11.61 -6.77 15.17
N LEU A 118 -10.98 -7.17 14.06
CA LEU A 118 -11.68 -7.50 12.82
C LEU A 118 -12.55 -8.75 12.99
N VAL A 119 -12.02 -9.79 13.64
CA VAL A 119 -12.75 -11.04 13.90
C VAL A 119 -13.96 -10.80 14.82
N LYS A 120 -13.84 -9.92 15.82
CA LYS A 120 -14.96 -9.52 16.68
C LYS A 120 -16.12 -8.91 15.88
N ASN A 121 -15.83 -8.24 14.76
CA ASN A 121 -16.83 -7.68 13.85
C ASN A 121 -16.75 -8.35 12.46
N GLU A 122 -16.70 -9.68 12.44
CA GLU A 122 -16.52 -10.45 11.20
C GLU A 122 -17.60 -10.20 10.15
N ARG A 123 -18.84 -9.91 10.55
CA ARG A 123 -19.94 -9.62 9.59
C ARG A 123 -19.63 -8.35 8.80
N TYR A 124 -19.16 -7.30 9.45
CA TYR A 124 -18.79 -6.06 8.75
C TYR A 124 -17.60 -6.28 7.81
N TYR A 125 -16.51 -6.87 8.32
CA TYR A 125 -15.27 -6.99 7.55
C TYR A 125 -15.33 -8.10 6.49
N PHE A 126 -15.89 -9.26 6.79
CA PHE A 126 -15.75 -10.44 5.91
C PHE A 126 -17.05 -10.82 5.18
N GLN A 127 -18.20 -10.21 5.52
CA GLN A 127 -19.46 -10.43 4.82
C GLN A 127 -19.92 -9.16 4.08
N GLN A 128 -20.09 -8.03 4.77
CA GLN A 128 -20.53 -6.77 4.16
C GLN A 128 -19.43 -6.16 3.28
N SER A 129 -18.17 -6.21 3.74
CA SER A 129 -17.00 -5.72 3.00
C SER A 129 -16.28 -6.83 2.22
N ALA A 130 -16.99 -7.85 1.74
CA ALA A 130 -16.40 -9.04 1.11
C ALA A 130 -15.53 -8.72 -0.14
N ASN A 131 -15.80 -7.58 -0.80
CA ASN A 131 -15.03 -7.10 -1.95
C ASN A 131 -13.67 -6.48 -1.56
N THR A 132 -13.40 -6.20 -0.30
CA THR A 132 -12.11 -5.67 0.15
C THR A 132 -11.02 -6.74 0.09
N THR A 133 -9.84 -6.37 -0.41
CA THR A 133 -8.62 -7.17 -0.26
C THR A 133 -7.99 -6.91 1.10
N TYR A 134 -7.78 -7.96 1.89
CA TYR A 134 -7.12 -7.87 3.19
C TYR A 134 -5.69 -8.35 3.11
N VAL A 135 -4.74 -7.54 3.57
CA VAL A 135 -3.31 -7.89 3.64
C VAL A 135 -2.85 -7.84 5.10
N PHE A 136 -2.56 -9.00 5.67
CA PHE A 136 -2.19 -9.15 7.07
C PHE A 136 -0.68 -9.26 7.25
N TRP A 137 -0.13 -8.55 8.23
CA TRP A 137 1.30 -8.61 8.57
C TRP A 137 1.50 -8.83 10.07
N GLY A 138 2.60 -9.46 10.45
CA GLY A 138 2.90 -9.71 11.86
C GLY A 138 4.26 -10.36 12.08
N PRO A 139 4.73 -10.41 13.34
CA PRO A 139 5.96 -11.11 13.68
C PRO A 139 5.83 -12.61 13.43
N GLU A 140 6.93 -13.25 13.06
CA GLU A 140 7.00 -14.67 12.69
C GLU A 140 6.28 -15.55 13.71
N ARG A 141 6.50 -15.35 15.02
CA ARG A 141 5.86 -16.11 16.11
C ARG A 141 4.32 -16.22 15.98
N ASN A 142 3.67 -15.20 15.45
CA ASN A 142 2.21 -15.12 15.33
C ASN A 142 1.71 -15.59 13.95
N MET A 143 2.57 -15.58 12.94
CA MET A 143 2.24 -15.82 11.54
C MET A 143 2.74 -17.18 11.00
N ARG A 144 3.30 -18.03 11.87
CA ARG A 144 3.77 -19.39 11.48
C ARG A 144 2.64 -20.22 10.87
N GLN A 145 2.97 -20.98 9.84
CA GLN A 145 2.02 -21.84 9.11
C GLN A 145 2.04 -23.30 9.58
N ASP A 146 2.94 -23.64 10.51
CA ASP A 146 3.11 -24.97 11.10
C ASP A 146 2.08 -25.30 12.20
N GLY A 147 0.93 -24.63 12.19
CA GLY A 147 -0.10 -24.75 13.21
C GLY A 147 0.21 -24.04 14.54
N LYS A 148 1.40 -23.44 14.73
CA LYS A 148 1.74 -22.71 15.97
C LYS A 148 1.48 -21.21 15.89
N GLY A 149 1.25 -20.66 14.69
CA GLY A 149 0.94 -19.24 14.48
C GLY A 149 -0.51 -18.92 14.83
N ARG A 150 -0.75 -18.40 16.04
CA ARG A 150 -2.12 -18.10 16.53
C ARG A 150 -2.93 -17.21 15.58
N ILE A 151 -2.28 -16.19 15.00
CA ILE A 151 -2.94 -15.25 14.10
C ILE A 151 -3.14 -15.88 12.73
N PHE A 152 -2.12 -16.55 12.17
CA PHE A 152 -2.26 -17.27 10.89
C PHE A 152 -3.40 -18.31 10.95
N ASN A 153 -3.45 -19.12 12.01
CA ASN A 153 -4.51 -20.11 12.22
C ASN A 153 -5.90 -19.46 12.27
N THR A 154 -6.02 -18.30 12.90
CA THR A 154 -7.28 -17.54 12.95
C THR A 154 -7.68 -17.07 11.55
N LEU A 155 -6.73 -16.50 10.80
CA LEU A 155 -6.98 -16.06 9.43
C LEU A 155 -7.33 -17.22 8.50
N LEU A 156 -6.73 -18.40 8.68
CA LEU A 156 -7.07 -19.62 7.94
C LEU A 156 -8.51 -20.07 8.24
N LYS A 157 -8.99 -19.96 9.48
CA LYS A 157 -10.39 -20.22 9.82
C LYS A 157 -11.35 -19.22 9.15
N ILE A 158 -11.00 -17.93 9.14
CA ILE A 158 -11.78 -16.90 8.43
C ILE A 158 -11.81 -17.18 6.92
N ALA A 159 -10.66 -17.50 6.31
CA ALA A 159 -10.58 -17.82 4.88
C ALA A 159 -11.40 -19.07 4.50
N LYS A 160 -11.51 -20.05 5.40
CA LYS A 160 -12.41 -21.21 5.24
C LYS A 160 -13.89 -20.81 5.34
N LYS A 161 -14.23 -19.92 6.27
CA LYS A 161 -15.62 -19.47 6.52
C LYS A 161 -16.13 -18.52 5.42
N TYR A 162 -15.26 -17.67 4.88
CA TYR A 162 -15.60 -16.67 3.86
C TYR A 162 -14.72 -16.87 2.61
N PRO A 163 -14.99 -17.90 1.78
CA PRO A 163 -14.11 -18.33 0.69
C PRO A 163 -13.94 -17.31 -0.45
N HIS A 164 -14.90 -16.38 -0.59
CA HIS A 164 -14.85 -15.30 -1.58
C HIS A 164 -13.96 -14.13 -1.14
N VAL A 165 -13.67 -14.00 0.16
CA VAL A 165 -12.85 -12.90 0.67
C VAL A 165 -11.40 -13.10 0.26
N ARG A 166 -10.79 -12.00 -0.17
CA ARG A 166 -9.40 -11.95 -0.62
C ARG A 166 -8.47 -11.68 0.57
N ILE A 167 -8.01 -12.75 1.21
CA ILE A 167 -7.12 -12.71 2.38
C ILE A 167 -5.69 -13.07 1.99
N TYR A 168 -4.76 -12.17 2.29
CA TYR A 168 -3.34 -12.31 2.01
C TYR A 168 -2.50 -12.10 3.28
N THR A 169 -1.32 -12.72 3.34
CA THR A 169 -0.30 -12.45 4.36
C THR A 169 0.97 -11.95 3.74
N VAL A 170 1.64 -11.01 4.41
CA VAL A 170 3.01 -10.63 4.10
C VAL A 170 3.95 -11.79 4.47
N THR A 171 4.77 -12.26 3.53
CA THR A 171 5.70 -13.37 3.76
C THR A 171 6.90 -12.95 4.61
N ARG A 172 7.64 -13.94 5.15
CA ARG A 172 8.84 -13.67 5.97
C ARG A 172 9.87 -12.85 5.20
N GLU A 173 10.06 -13.16 3.92
CA GLU A 173 11.02 -12.49 3.03
C GLU A 173 10.59 -11.04 2.78
N LYS A 174 9.28 -10.77 2.62
CA LYS A 174 8.78 -9.40 2.45
C LYS A 174 8.88 -8.59 3.75
N ILE A 175 8.69 -9.21 4.92
CA ILE A 175 8.97 -8.56 6.21
C ILE A 175 10.46 -8.17 6.30
N GLN A 176 11.36 -9.08 5.96
CA GLN A 176 12.81 -8.80 5.95
C GLN A 176 13.18 -7.70 4.95
N TYR A 177 12.56 -7.70 3.77
CA TYR A 177 12.71 -6.62 2.79
C TYR A 177 12.30 -5.26 3.37
N CYS A 178 11.15 -5.17 4.04
CA CYS A 178 10.72 -3.93 4.70
C CYS A 178 11.72 -3.47 5.76
N ASP A 179 12.34 -4.41 6.48
CA ASP A 179 13.37 -4.11 7.49
C ASP A 179 14.65 -3.55 6.86
N SER A 180 15.08 -4.16 5.75
CA SER A 180 16.21 -3.68 4.96
C SER A 180 15.94 -2.31 4.38
N MET A 181 14.73 -2.04 3.89
CA MET A 181 14.33 -0.71 3.40
C MET A 181 14.46 0.35 4.49
N PHE A 182 13.94 0.09 5.69
CA PHE A 182 14.09 1.01 6.82
C PHE A 182 15.57 1.22 7.20
N GLN A 183 16.36 0.14 7.23
CA GLN A 183 17.78 0.24 7.55
C GLN A 183 18.55 1.05 6.50
N ASN A 184 18.25 0.88 5.21
CA ASN A 184 18.90 1.61 4.12
C ASN A 184 18.57 3.10 4.16
N GLU A 185 17.34 3.47 4.48
CA GLU A 185 16.91 4.88 4.54
C GLU A 185 17.42 5.64 5.76
N THR A 186 17.77 4.92 6.84
CA THR A 186 18.12 5.51 8.14
C THR A 186 19.55 5.22 8.61
N GLY A 187 20.22 4.24 7.99
CA GLY A 187 21.47 3.66 8.51
C GLY A 187 21.29 2.83 9.80
N LYS A 188 20.06 2.68 10.32
CA LYS A 188 19.79 2.07 11.63
C LYS A 188 19.12 0.70 11.47
N ASN A 189 19.74 -0.32 12.03
CA ASN A 189 19.11 -1.64 12.11
C ASN A 189 18.05 -1.65 13.22
N ARG A 190 16.77 -1.71 12.85
CA ARG A 190 15.66 -1.70 13.81
C ARG A 190 15.62 -2.93 14.72
N MET A 191 16.11 -4.08 14.26
CA MET A 191 16.14 -5.32 15.04
C MET A 191 17.12 -5.21 16.21
N LYS A 192 18.26 -4.52 16.02
CA LYS A 192 19.21 -4.19 17.09
C LYS A 192 18.61 -3.22 18.13
N THR A 193 17.75 -2.30 17.70
CA THR A 193 17.13 -1.30 18.59
C THR A 193 15.79 -1.74 19.18
N GLY A 194 15.26 -2.92 18.79
CA GLY A 194 13.97 -3.41 19.27
C GLY A 194 12.77 -2.57 18.81
N ALA A 195 12.92 -1.80 17.72
CA ALA A 195 11.86 -0.98 17.14
C ALA A 195 11.03 -1.76 16.12
N PHE A 196 9.75 -1.43 16.02
CA PHE A 196 8.79 -2.04 15.08
C PHE A 196 8.37 -1.05 14.01
N LEU A 197 8.31 -1.50 12.76
CA LEU A 197 7.68 -0.74 11.69
C LEU A 197 6.18 -0.61 11.95
N SER A 198 5.62 0.55 11.64
CA SER A 198 4.17 0.77 11.74
C SER A 198 3.42 0.03 10.63
N THR A 199 2.10 -0.11 10.80
CA THR A 199 1.23 -0.56 9.68
C THR A 199 1.30 0.42 8.51
N GLY A 200 1.49 1.71 8.79
CA GLY A 200 1.69 2.74 7.76
C GLY A 200 2.90 2.44 6.88
N PHE A 201 4.00 1.95 7.44
CA PHE A 201 5.19 1.63 6.68
C PHE A 201 4.98 0.46 5.70
N PHE A 202 4.37 -0.63 6.16
CA PHE A 202 3.99 -1.75 5.28
C PHE A 202 2.97 -1.32 4.22
N THR A 203 2.05 -0.42 4.58
CA THR A 203 1.03 0.10 3.66
C THR A 203 1.65 0.99 2.59
N MET A 204 2.62 1.83 2.94
CA MET A 204 3.31 2.70 1.99
C MET A 204 4.12 1.89 0.99
N ILE A 205 4.84 0.86 1.43
CA ILE A 205 5.56 -0.06 0.53
C ILE A 205 4.58 -0.75 -0.43
N LEU A 206 3.48 -1.31 0.09
CA LEU A 206 2.47 -1.92 -0.77
C LEU A 206 1.86 -0.91 -1.76
N ALA A 207 1.59 0.33 -1.34
CA ALA A 207 1.06 1.36 -2.21
C ALA A 207 2.04 1.72 -3.33
N ILE A 208 3.34 1.85 -3.04
CA ILE A 208 4.38 2.11 -4.04
C ILE A 208 4.48 0.96 -5.06
N GLU A 209 4.32 -0.28 -4.62
CA GLU A 209 4.37 -1.46 -5.51
C GLU A 209 3.09 -1.62 -6.35
N MET A 210 1.94 -1.14 -5.86
CA MET A 210 0.62 -1.36 -6.45
C MET A 210 0.10 -0.18 -7.30
N CYS A 211 0.60 1.04 -7.08
CA CYS A 211 -0.05 2.27 -7.56
C CYS A 211 0.87 3.17 -8.41
N ASP A 212 0.34 3.76 -9.49
CA ASP A 212 1.11 4.74 -10.29
C ASP A 212 1.19 6.11 -9.60
N ASN A 213 0.12 6.51 -8.89
CA ASN A 213 0.02 7.76 -8.13
C ASN A 213 -0.67 7.50 -6.78
N ILE A 214 -0.18 8.13 -5.72
CA ILE A 214 -0.63 7.90 -4.36
C ILE A 214 -0.99 9.25 -3.72
N HIS A 215 -2.25 9.42 -3.35
CA HIS A 215 -2.72 10.54 -2.53
C HIS A 215 -2.87 10.06 -1.09
N VAL A 216 -2.11 10.62 -0.17
CA VAL A 216 -2.07 10.24 1.24
C VAL A 216 -2.88 11.25 2.04
N TYR A 217 -3.95 10.80 2.70
CA TYR A 217 -4.85 11.66 3.47
C TYR A 217 -4.64 11.48 4.96
N GLY A 218 -4.64 12.58 5.73
CA GLY A 218 -4.64 12.52 7.19
C GLY A 218 -3.29 12.17 7.78
N MET A 219 -2.17 12.53 7.14
CA MET A 219 -0.85 12.25 7.67
C MET A 219 -0.08 13.55 7.87
N ILE A 220 0.39 13.81 9.09
CA ILE A 220 1.30 14.93 9.36
C ILE A 220 2.74 14.58 8.96
N ASN A 221 3.56 15.58 8.63
CA ASN A 221 4.99 15.38 8.36
C ASN A 221 5.81 15.22 9.65
N GLU A 222 7.10 14.92 9.51
CA GLU A 222 8.02 14.66 10.62
C GLU A 222 8.25 15.88 11.54
N ASN A 223 8.08 17.09 11.01
CA ASN A 223 8.34 18.34 11.74
C ASN A 223 7.09 18.91 12.42
N TYR A 224 5.89 18.47 12.03
CA TYR A 224 4.61 19.03 12.45
C TYR A 224 4.48 19.16 13.98
N CYS A 225 4.83 18.11 14.72
CA CYS A 225 4.74 18.11 16.19
C CYS A 225 5.77 18.99 16.90
N SER A 226 6.71 19.58 16.17
CA SER A 226 7.70 20.54 16.66
C SER A 226 7.31 21.98 16.32
N ILE A 227 6.31 22.20 15.48
CA ILE A 227 5.82 23.53 15.12
C ILE A 227 5.04 24.12 16.31
N PRO A 228 5.30 25.38 16.71
CA PRO A 228 4.49 26.07 17.72
C PRO A 228 3.02 26.17 17.29
N ASN A 229 2.08 26.02 18.24
CA ASN A 229 0.64 26.16 18.00
C ASN A 229 0.04 25.26 16.90
N HIS A 230 0.64 24.10 16.62
CA HIS A 230 0.03 23.11 15.73
C HIS A 230 -1.33 22.65 16.26
N SER A 231 -2.23 22.24 15.35
CA SER A 231 -3.53 21.68 15.74
C SER A 231 -3.34 20.39 16.53
N VAL A 232 -3.97 20.35 17.71
CA VAL A 232 -3.99 19.20 18.63
C VAL A 232 -5.21 18.35 18.32
N VAL A 233 -4.97 17.15 17.80
CA VAL A 233 -6.02 16.19 17.42
C VAL A 233 -5.83 14.86 18.13
N SER A 234 -6.89 14.04 18.15
CA SER A 234 -6.78 12.68 18.67
C SER A 234 -5.88 11.84 17.76
N TYR A 235 -5.18 10.87 18.35
CA TYR A 235 -4.31 9.96 17.62
C TYR A 235 -5.03 9.19 16.51
N HIS A 236 -6.29 8.81 16.76
CA HIS A 236 -7.17 8.24 15.74
C HIS A 236 -8.46 9.05 15.61
N TYR A 237 -9.01 9.16 14.39
CA TYR A 237 -10.29 9.85 14.17
C TYR A 237 -11.49 9.14 14.80
N TYR A 238 -11.37 7.84 15.10
CA TYR A 238 -12.47 6.99 15.55
C TYR A 238 -12.43 6.59 17.03
N GLU A 239 -11.40 7.02 17.78
CA GLU A 239 -11.27 6.67 19.19
C GLU A 239 -11.80 7.79 20.08
N LYS A 240 -12.71 7.44 21.00
CA LYS A 240 -13.29 8.39 21.96
C LYS A 240 -12.30 8.86 23.04
N LYS A 241 -11.18 8.15 23.23
CA LYS A 241 -10.13 8.51 24.21
C LYS A 241 -9.10 9.41 23.53
N ARG A 242 -9.01 10.65 23.99
CA ARG A 242 -8.10 11.70 23.50
C ARG A 242 -6.64 11.43 23.89
N ILE A 243 -6.04 10.37 23.35
CA ILE A 243 -4.57 10.37 23.29
C ILE A 243 -4.21 11.34 22.17
N ASP A 244 -3.52 12.41 22.51
CA ASP A 244 -3.01 13.37 21.54
C ASP A 244 -2.09 12.69 20.52
N GLU A 245 -2.27 13.02 19.23
CA GLU A 245 -1.50 12.47 18.12
C GLU A 245 0.01 12.66 18.32
N CYS A 246 0.42 13.90 18.62
CA CYS A 246 1.83 14.24 18.75
C CYS A 246 2.47 13.61 19.99
N ARG A 247 1.75 13.53 21.10
CA ARG A 247 2.17 12.83 22.32
C ARG A 247 2.38 11.34 22.06
N MET A 248 1.47 10.70 21.33
CA MET A 248 1.61 9.29 20.94
C MET A 248 2.86 9.09 20.08
N TYR A 249 3.04 9.92 19.05
CA TYR A 249 4.19 9.83 18.16
C TYR A 249 5.51 10.04 18.89
N LYS A 250 5.64 11.12 19.69
CA LYS A 250 6.84 11.39 20.49
C LYS A 250 7.11 10.28 21.50
N ALA A 251 6.10 9.75 22.17
CA ALA A 251 6.28 8.66 23.13
C ALA A 251 6.87 7.41 22.44
N HIS A 252 6.26 6.97 21.33
CA HIS A 252 6.72 5.79 20.59
C HIS A 252 8.10 5.99 19.95
N GLU A 253 8.37 7.17 19.39
CA GLU A 253 9.64 7.50 18.72
C GLU A 253 10.83 7.26 19.67
N HIS A 254 10.71 7.67 20.93
CA HIS A 254 11.77 7.59 21.93
C HIS A 254 11.78 6.29 22.76
N MET A 255 10.80 5.40 22.58
CA MET A 255 10.80 4.13 23.34
C MET A 255 12.01 3.27 22.99
N LYS A 256 12.73 2.82 24.03
CA LYS A 256 13.93 1.98 23.91
C LYS A 256 13.63 0.60 23.29
N ARG A 257 12.44 0.03 23.53
CA ARG A 257 12.00 -1.26 22.97
C ARG A 257 10.49 -1.24 22.74
N GLY A 258 10.02 -1.95 21.72
CA GLY A 258 8.58 -2.10 21.44
C GLY A 258 7.91 -0.89 20.81
N GLY A 259 8.66 0.19 20.56
CA GLY A 259 8.16 1.43 19.95
C GLY A 259 8.12 1.38 18.44
N HIS A 260 7.27 2.24 17.89
CA HIS A 260 7.30 2.58 16.47
C HIS A 260 8.20 3.79 16.27
N ARG A 261 8.73 3.95 15.07
CA ARG A 261 9.52 5.14 14.71
C ARG A 261 8.70 6.04 13.82
N PHE A 262 7.53 6.47 14.32
CA PHE A 262 6.53 7.20 13.53
C PHE A 262 7.05 8.50 12.90
N ILE A 263 7.92 9.24 13.58
CA ILE A 263 8.51 10.48 13.08
C ILE A 263 9.61 10.14 12.07
N THR A 264 10.47 9.17 12.39
CA THR A 264 11.50 8.69 11.44
C THR A 264 10.86 8.15 10.16
N GLU A 265 9.78 7.36 10.26
CA GLU A 265 9.05 6.83 9.10
C GLU A 265 8.47 7.95 8.23
N LYS A 266 7.94 9.03 8.82
CA LYS A 266 7.47 10.20 8.05
C LYS A 266 8.60 10.88 7.28
N ALA A 267 9.78 11.02 7.89
CA ALA A 267 10.96 11.55 7.19
C ALA A 267 11.38 10.64 6.00
N ILE A 268 11.22 9.32 6.14
CA ILE A 268 11.41 8.38 5.01
C ILE A 268 10.36 8.63 3.93
N TYR A 269 9.09 8.83 4.29
CA TYR A 269 8.03 9.08 3.32
C TYR A 269 8.24 10.39 2.55
N ALA A 270 8.75 11.43 3.21
CA ALA A 270 9.14 12.67 2.54
C ALA A 270 10.21 12.41 1.46
N LYS A 271 11.25 11.61 1.78
CA LYS A 271 12.25 11.18 0.79
C LYS A 271 11.66 10.31 -0.33
N TRP A 272 10.70 9.46 -0.03
CA TRP A 272 10.05 8.61 -1.04
C TRP A 272 9.16 9.44 -1.98
N ALA A 273 8.54 10.50 -1.49
CA ALA A 273 7.72 11.39 -2.31
C ALA A 273 8.51 12.21 -3.34
N THR A 274 9.83 12.33 -3.19
CA THR A 274 10.69 12.91 -4.24
C THR A 274 11.09 11.89 -5.33
N ARG A 275 10.89 10.60 -5.08
CA ARG A 275 11.25 9.49 -5.99
C ARG A 275 10.04 8.79 -6.62
N HIS A 276 8.87 8.95 -6.00
CA HIS A 276 7.60 8.36 -6.39
C HIS A 276 6.51 9.44 -6.42
N LYS A 277 5.44 9.22 -7.19
CA LYS A 277 4.31 10.16 -7.28
C LYS A 277 3.41 10.05 -6.06
N ILE A 278 3.88 10.60 -4.93
CA ILE A 278 3.16 10.63 -3.66
C ILE A 278 2.82 12.07 -3.32
N GLU A 279 1.53 12.35 -3.15
CA GLU A 279 1.01 13.65 -2.72
C GLU A 279 0.38 13.49 -1.33
N PHE A 280 0.80 14.30 -0.36
CA PHE A 280 0.16 14.35 0.96
C PHE A 280 -0.91 15.43 0.98
N LYS A 281 -2.09 15.09 1.48
CA LYS A 281 -3.28 15.95 1.54
C LYS A 281 -3.86 15.89 2.95
N HIS A 282 -4.35 17.03 3.44
CA HIS A 282 -5.02 17.16 4.74
C HIS A 282 -4.21 16.56 5.91
N PRO A 283 -3.08 17.16 6.32
CA PRO A 283 -2.47 18.39 5.77
C PRO A 283 -1.57 18.12 4.55
N SER A 284 -1.37 19.15 3.72
CA SER A 284 -0.37 19.12 2.65
C SER A 284 1.05 19.21 3.22
N TRP A 285 1.99 18.48 2.62
CA TRP A 285 3.40 18.56 3.00
C TRP A 285 4.15 19.50 2.05
N SER A 286 5.02 20.34 2.59
CA SER A 286 6.05 21.03 1.81
C SER A 286 7.26 20.09 1.72
N LEU A 287 7.56 19.60 0.52
CA LEU A 287 8.62 18.62 0.24
C LEU A 287 9.85 19.27 -0.38
#